data_AF-A0A2G6QZM9-F1
#
_entry.id   AF-A0A2G6QZM9-F1
#
_cell.length_a   1.000
_cell.length_b   1.000
_cell.length_c   1.000
_cell.angle_alpha   90.00
_cell.angle_beta   90.00
_cell.angle_gamma   90.00
#
_symmetry.space_group_name_H-M   'P 1'
#
loop_
_entity.id
_entity.type
_entity.pdbx_description
1 polymer ?
#
loop_
_entity_poly.entity_id
_entity_poly.type
_entity_poly.pdbx_seq_one_letter_code
_entity_poly.pdbx_strand_id
1 'polypeptide(L)'
;VITRQLDWSADGVEIAHSITEALDLAAQTPEKTCYIGGGSEIYQAAWPYLTELDITQVHGNYAGSATFPIITPNQWVEVSRVVGKEFDFVSYLPNL
;
A
#
# COMPACT_ATOMS: atom_id res chain seq x y z
N VAL A 1 0.05 11.96 5.83
CA VAL A 1 -1.35 11.45 5.92
C VAL A 1 -2.14 12.03 4.76
N ILE A 2 -2.93 11.19 4.07
CA ILE A 2 -3.86 11.67 3.05
C ILE A 2 -5.23 11.91 3.71
N THR A 3 -5.76 13.13 3.63
CA THR A 3 -7.03 13.49 4.27
C THR A 3 -7.85 14.44 3.41
N ARG A 4 -9.18 14.38 3.52
CA ARG A 4 -10.11 15.34 2.92
C ARG A 4 -10.43 16.52 3.85
N GLN A 5 -10.00 16.45 5.11
CA GLN A 5 -10.17 17.52 6.10
C GLN A 5 -9.05 18.54 5.91
N LEU A 6 -9.37 19.72 5.38
CA LEU A 6 -8.39 20.76 5.06
C LEU A 6 -7.77 21.42 6.29
N ASP A 7 -8.43 21.31 7.44
CA ASP A 7 -8.04 21.88 8.72
C ASP A 7 -7.34 20.86 9.65
N TRP A 8 -7.22 19.60 9.23
CA TRP A 8 -6.56 18.57 10.03
C TRP A 8 -5.03 18.70 9.97
N SER A 9 -4.39 18.64 11.12
CA SER A 9 -2.93 18.59 11.24
C SER A 9 -2.51 17.80 12.47
N ALA A 10 -1.27 17.33 12.46
CA ALA A 10 -0.61 16.70 13.59
C ALA A 10 0.89 17.02 13.56
N ASP A 11 1.50 17.19 14.72
CA ASP A 11 2.92 17.55 14.83
C ASP A 11 3.80 16.47 14.19
N GLY A 12 4.74 16.89 13.33
CA GLY A 12 5.65 16.00 12.62
C GLY A 12 5.01 15.16 11.51
N VAL A 13 3.77 15.47 11.10
CA VAL A 13 3.07 14.76 10.03
C VAL A 13 2.88 15.66 8.82
N GLU A 14 3.39 15.24 7.67
CA GLU A 14 3.09 15.89 6.39
C GLU A 14 1.68 15.52 5.91
N ILE A 15 0.97 16.51 5.38
CA ILE A 15 -0.42 16.38 4.92
C ILE A 15 -0.47 16.39 3.40
N ALA A 16 -1.30 15.53 2.83
CA ALA A 16 -1.67 15.54 1.42
C ALA A 16 -3.19 15.40 1.28
N HIS A 17 -3.73 15.91 0.19
CA HIS A 17 -5.15 15.84 -0.15
C HIS A 17 -5.42 14.93 -1.36
N SER A 18 -4.38 14.32 -1.93
CA SER A 18 -4.47 13.31 -2.97
C SER A 18 -3.31 12.30 -2.88
N ILE A 19 -3.44 11.17 -3.58
CA ILE A 19 -2.35 10.19 -3.67
C ILE A 19 -1.14 10.76 -4.41
N THR A 20 -1.35 11.52 -5.48
CA THR A 20 -0.26 12.14 -6.25
C THR A 20 0.50 13.16 -5.42
N GLU A 21 -0.20 13.99 -4.65
CA GLU A 21 0.46 14.94 -3.73
C GLU A 21 1.27 14.22 -2.65
N ALA A 22 0.77 13.10 -2.11
CA ALA A 22 1.54 12.30 -1.16
C ALA A 22 2.80 11.67 -1.80
N LEU A 23 2.70 11.24 -3.05
CA LEU A 23 3.84 10.72 -3.81
C LEU A 23 4.86 11.84 -4.10
N ASP A 24 4.41 13.05 -4.42
CA ASP A 24 5.28 14.21 -4.64
C ASP A 24 6.03 14.59 -3.36
N LEU A 25 5.38 14.53 -2.19
CA LEU A 25 6.05 14.70 -0.88
C LEU A 25 7.09 13.61 -0.65
N ALA A 26 6.73 12.34 -0.87
CA ALA A 26 7.66 11.21 -0.69
C ALA A 26 8.86 11.29 -1.65
N ALA A 27 8.68 11.82 -2.85
CA ALA A 27 9.74 12.03 -3.83
C ALA A 27 10.82 13.03 -3.36
N GLN A 28 10.55 13.83 -2.32
CA GLN A 28 11.54 14.72 -1.70
C GLN A 28 12.59 13.97 -0.86
N THR A 29 12.40 12.66 -0.62
CA THR A 29 13.38 11.77 0.04
C THR A 29 13.75 10.59 -0.87
N PRO A 30 14.40 10.84 -2.02
CA PRO A 30 14.64 9.83 -3.06
C PRO A 30 15.54 8.67 -2.61
N GLU A 31 16.27 8.82 -1.51
CA GLU A 31 17.10 7.78 -0.90
C GLU A 31 16.31 6.76 -0.07
N LYS A 32 15.01 6.98 0.15
CA LYS A 32 14.15 6.13 0.98
C LYS A 32 13.08 5.44 0.16
N THR A 33 12.75 4.22 0.56
CA THR A 33 11.55 3.52 0.06
C THR A 33 10.30 4.12 0.70
N CYS A 34 9.35 4.54 -0.13
CA CYS A 34 8.02 4.94 0.32
C CYS A 34 7.11 3.72 0.42
N TYR A 35 6.46 3.55 1.58
CA TYR A 35 5.48 2.49 1.81
C TYR A 35 4.07 3.07 1.95
N ILE A 36 3.09 2.42 1.31
CA ILE A 36 1.68 2.78 1.42
C ILE A 36 1.02 1.95 2.53
N GLY A 37 0.68 2.61 3.64
CA GLY A 37 0.09 1.97 4.82
C GLY A 37 -1.43 1.71 4.76
N GLY A 38 -2.11 2.05 3.66
CA GLY A 38 -3.57 1.87 3.52
C GLY A 38 -4.41 2.97 4.17
N GLY A 39 -5.72 2.79 4.41
CA GLY A 39 -6.54 1.58 4.20
C GLY A 39 -7.16 1.44 2.80
N SER A 40 -8.32 0.79 2.68
CA SER A 40 -8.94 0.37 1.40
C SER A 40 -8.96 1.45 0.29
N GLU A 41 -9.47 2.66 0.57
CA GLU A 41 -9.48 3.75 -0.42
C GLU A 41 -8.06 4.17 -0.86
N ILE A 42 -7.10 4.16 0.06
CA ILE A 42 -5.72 4.54 -0.22
C ILE A 42 -5.03 3.47 -1.07
N TYR A 43 -5.24 2.19 -0.77
CA TYR A 43 -4.72 1.10 -1.60
C TYR A 43 -5.26 1.17 -3.03
N GLN A 44 -6.55 1.45 -3.20
CA GLN A 44 -7.16 1.62 -4.52
C GLN A 44 -6.58 2.82 -5.27
N ALA A 45 -6.44 3.97 -4.60
CA ALA A 45 -5.86 5.18 -5.21
C ALA A 45 -4.39 5.00 -5.57
N ALA A 46 -3.62 4.26 -4.77
CA ALA A 46 -2.21 4.00 -4.98
C ALA A 46 -1.92 2.94 -6.03
N TRP A 47 -2.87 2.03 -6.31
CA TRP A 47 -2.66 0.84 -7.15
C TRP A 47 -1.91 1.08 -8.47
N PRO A 48 -2.21 2.14 -9.25
CA PRO A 48 -1.52 2.39 -10.52
C PRO A 48 -0.06 2.82 -10.38
N TYR A 49 0.38 3.18 -9.17
CA TYR A 49 1.71 3.74 -8.89
C TYR A 49 2.62 2.76 -8.15
N LEU A 50 2.12 1.59 -7.75
CA LEU A 50 2.87 0.62 -6.96
C LEU A 50 3.95 -0.04 -7.82
N THR A 51 5.16 -0.12 -7.28
CA THR A 51 6.32 -0.77 -7.93
C THR A 51 6.59 -2.17 -7.38
N GLU A 52 6.05 -2.48 -6.20
CA GLU A 52 6.19 -3.75 -5.48
C GLU A 52 5.01 -3.87 -4.51
N LEU A 53 4.60 -5.11 -4.21
CA LEU A 53 3.66 -5.40 -3.14
C LEU A 53 4.35 -6.26 -2.07
N ASP A 54 4.47 -5.74 -0.86
CA ASP A 54 4.84 -6.50 0.33
C ASP A 54 3.58 -6.86 1.12
N ILE A 55 3.14 -8.12 1.01
CA ILE A 55 1.85 -8.59 1.51
C ILE A 55 2.04 -9.57 2.66
N THR A 56 1.35 -9.32 3.77
CA THR A 56 1.14 -10.35 4.81
C THR A 56 -0.19 -11.06 4.52
N GLN A 57 -0.12 -12.30 4.06
CA GLN A 57 -1.29 -13.11 3.75
C GLN A 57 -1.71 -13.93 4.98
N VAL A 58 -2.68 -13.43 5.74
CA VAL A 58 -3.18 -14.10 6.94
C VAL A 58 -4.09 -15.28 6.59
N HIS A 59 -3.91 -16.44 7.23
CA HIS A 59 -4.67 -17.67 6.95
C HIS A 59 -6.09 -17.67 7.52
N GLY A 60 -6.36 -16.80 8.49
CA GLY A 60 -7.66 -16.68 9.14
C GLY A 60 -8.68 -15.94 8.29
N ASN A 61 -9.96 -16.27 8.50
CA ASN A 61 -11.09 -15.56 7.92
C ASN A 61 -11.69 -14.62 8.94
N TYR A 62 -11.80 -13.33 8.60
CA TYR A 62 -12.29 -12.29 9.49
C TYR A 62 -13.41 -11.50 8.82
N ALA A 63 -14.41 -11.09 9.60
CA ALA A 63 -15.44 -10.19 9.13
C ALA A 63 -14.88 -8.76 9.04
N GLY A 64 -15.15 -8.06 7.94
CA GLY A 64 -14.72 -6.69 7.73
C GLY A 64 -15.31 -6.11 6.45
N SER A 65 -15.44 -4.79 6.40
CA SER A 65 -15.93 -4.05 5.22
C SER A 65 -14.81 -3.48 4.35
N ALA A 66 -13.57 -3.48 4.85
CA ALA A 66 -12.41 -3.00 4.12
C ALA A 66 -11.83 -4.13 3.26
N THR A 67 -11.59 -3.84 1.98
CA THR A 67 -11.00 -4.79 1.03
C THR A 67 -9.68 -4.26 0.47
N PHE A 68 -8.78 -5.18 0.15
CA PHE A 68 -7.57 -4.92 -0.62
C PHE A 68 -7.86 -5.20 -2.11
N PRO A 69 -7.24 -4.46 -3.06
CA PRO A 69 -7.41 -4.77 -4.48
C PRO A 69 -7.00 -6.21 -4.81
N ILE A 70 -7.66 -6.82 -5.79
CA ILE A 70 -7.37 -8.22 -6.17
C ILE A 70 -6.00 -8.26 -6.87
N ILE A 71 -5.07 -9.05 -6.32
CA ILE A 71 -3.76 -9.32 -6.95
C ILE A 71 -3.99 -10.37 -8.03
N THR A 72 -3.95 -9.95 -9.29
CA THR A 72 -4.16 -10.84 -10.43
C THR A 72 -2.84 -11.19 -11.13
N PRO A 73 -2.65 -12.45 -11.59
CA PRO A 73 -1.40 -12.87 -12.25
C PRO A 73 -1.05 -12.14 -13.55
N ASN A 74 -2.03 -11.48 -14.18
CA ASN A 74 -1.78 -10.64 -15.35
C ASN A 74 -1.14 -9.28 -15.01
N GLN A 75 -1.26 -8.82 -13.76
CA GLN A 75 -0.70 -7.55 -13.28
C GLN A 75 0.51 -7.74 -12.38
N TRP A 76 0.56 -8.84 -11.63
CA TRP A 76 1.53 -9.08 -10.57
C TRP A 76 2.08 -10.50 -10.63
N VAL A 77 3.39 -10.64 -10.44
CA VAL A 77 4.09 -11.91 -10.36
C VAL A 77 4.60 -12.08 -8.94
N GLU A 78 4.25 -13.20 -8.30
CA GLU A 78 4.83 -13.58 -7.00
C GLU A 78 6.31 -13.91 -7.19
N VAL A 79 7.19 -13.22 -6.47
CA VAL A 79 8.65 -13.40 -6.57
C VAL A 79 9.27 -14.03 -5.32
N SER A 80 8.57 -13.98 -4.19
CA SER A 80 9.02 -14.55 -2.93
C SER A 80 7.84 -14.92 -2.05
N ARG A 81 7.99 -16.01 -1.29
CA ARG A 81 7.07 -16.41 -0.23
C ARG A 81 7.85 -17.01 0.94
N VAL A 82 7.61 -16.50 2.14
CA VAL A 82 8.06 -17.10 3.40
C VAL A 82 6.83 -17.62 4.13
N VAL A 83 6.71 -18.94 4.17
CA VAL A 83 5.55 -19.61 4.76
C VAL A 83 5.64 -19.58 6.28
N GLY A 84 4.59 -19.09 6.93
CA GLY A 84 4.46 -19.06 8.38
C GLY A 84 3.34 -19.96 8.88
N LYS A 85 3.16 -20.00 10.21
CA LYS A 85 2.10 -20.81 10.84
C LYS A 85 0.71 -20.18 10.63
N GLU A 86 0.60 -18.87 10.81
CA GLU A 86 -0.67 -18.14 10.81
C GLU A 86 -0.82 -17.17 9.64
N PHE A 87 0.29 -16.85 8.97
CA PHE A 87 0.37 -15.98 7.82
C PHE A 87 1.64 -16.26 7.03
N ASP A 88 1.63 -15.86 5.76
CA ASP A 88 2.80 -15.84 4.90
C ASP A 88 3.25 -14.39 4.64
N PHE A 89 4.55 -14.19 4.47
CA PHE A 89 5.07 -12.98 3.83
C PHE A 89 5.24 -13.26 2.35
N VAL A 90 4.63 -12.44 1.50
CA VAL A 90 4.62 -12.63 0.05
C VAL A 90 4.98 -11.31 -0.63
N SER A 91 5.97 -11.36 -1.53
CA SER A 91 6.35 -10.20 -2.33
C SER A 91 5.98 -10.40 -3.79
N TYR A 92 5.44 -9.36 -4.42
CA TYR A 92 5.06 -9.34 -5.83
C TYR A 92 5.73 -8.18 -6.58
N LEU A 93 6.15 -8.44 -7.82
CA LEU A 93 6.57 -7.40 -8.76
C LEU A 93 5.55 -7.26 -9.90
N PRO A 94 5.44 -6.08 -10.54
CA PRO A 94 4.57 -5.90 -11.70
C PRO A 94 4.95 -6.87 -12.83
N ASN A 95 3.94 -7.44 -13.47
CA ASN A 95 4.10 -8.26 -14.66
C ASN A 95 4.29 -7.33 -15.88
N LEU A 96 5.50 -7.29 -16.44
CA LEU A 96 5.87 -6.46 -17.59
C LEU A 96 5.56 -7.14 -18.93
#